data_AF-A0AAE3TNK1-F1
#
_entry.id   AF-A0AAE3TNK1-F1
#
_cell.length_a   1.000
_cell.length_b   1.000
_cell.length_c   1.000
_cell.angle_alpha   90.00
_cell.angle_beta   90.00
_cell.angle_gamma   90.00
#
_symmetry.space_group_name_H-M   'P 1'
#
loop_
_entity.id
_entity.type
_entity.pdbx_description
1 polymer ?
#
loop_
_entity_poly.entity_id
_entity_poly.type
_entity_poly.pdbx_seq_one_letter_code
_entity_poly.pdbx_strand_id
1 'polypeptide(L)'
;KPNEEGREQIFQIHTRSMNLADTVDFAELAAEADSASGADIKAICTEAGMFAIRDDRTEIQMQDFVNAWEKIQAEEEDDEVSRTFA
;
A
#
# COMPACT_ATOMS: atom_id res chain seq x y z
N LYS A 1 11.93 10.69 -0.76
CA LYS A 1 11.14 9.49 -0.41
C LYS A 1 11.83 8.79 0.76
N PRO A 2 11.10 8.26 1.75
CA PRO A 2 11.70 7.53 2.88
C PRO A 2 12.56 6.37 2.41
N ASN A 3 13.60 6.03 3.17
CA ASN A 3 14.36 4.79 2.99
C ASN A 3 13.50 3.58 3.39
N GLU A 4 13.97 2.37 3.07
CA GLU A 4 13.25 1.12 3.34
C GLU A 4 12.80 0.97 4.81
N GLU A 5 13.71 1.16 5.77
CA GLU A 5 13.38 1.16 7.21
C GLU A 5 12.32 2.22 7.56
N GLY A 6 12.40 3.40 6.95
CA GLY A 6 11.40 4.46 7.11
C GLY A 6 10.04 4.05 6.56
N ARG A 7 9.99 3.34 5.43
CA ARG A 7 8.73 2.81 4.86
C ARG A 7 8.13 1.76 5.77
N GLU A 8 8.94 0.84 6.28
CA GLU A 8 8.50 -0.18 7.24
C GLU A 8 7.83 0.45 8.46
N GLN A 9 8.47 1.46 9.07
CA GLN A 9 7.89 2.18 10.22
C GLN A 9 6.58 2.89 9.87
N ILE A 10 6.47 3.47 8.67
CA ILE A 10 5.24 4.13 8.22
C ILE A 10 4.11 3.10 8.03
N PHE A 11 4.40 1.94 7.43
CA PHE A 11 3.44 0.84 7.33
C PHE A 11 2.95 0.43 8.72
N GLN A 12 3.87 0.17 9.66
CA GLN A 12 3.51 -0.19 11.03
C GLN A 12 2.61 0.87 11.70
N ILE A 13 2.87 2.16 11.48
CA ILE A 13 2.05 3.23 12.06
C ILE A 13 0.62 3.21 11.49
N HIS A 14 0.49 3.07 10.17
CA HIS A 14 -0.81 3.13 9.50
C HIS A 14 -1.65 1.86 9.63
N THR A 15 -1.03 0.72 9.93
CA THR A 15 -1.74 -0.56 10.11
C THR A 15 -2.03 -0.92 11.57
N ARG A 16 -1.57 -0.13 12.56
CA ARG A 16 -1.76 -0.35 14.01
C ARG A 16 -3.19 -0.67 14.48
N SER A 17 -4.19 -0.19 13.77
CA SER A 17 -5.61 -0.38 14.11
C SER A 17 -6.34 -1.29 13.12
N MET A 18 -5.61 -1.95 12.23
CA MET A 18 -6.16 -2.86 11.23
C MET A 18 -6.08 -4.31 11.73
N ASN A 19 -7.01 -5.14 11.27
CA ASN A 19 -6.96 -6.57 11.49
C ASN A 19 -6.12 -7.22 10.38
N LEU A 20 -4.88 -7.57 10.69
CA LEU A 20 -3.91 -8.11 9.74
C LEU A 20 -3.73 -9.61 9.97
N ALA A 21 -3.50 -10.34 8.89
CA ALA A 21 -3.03 -11.71 8.98
C ALA A 21 -1.62 -11.77 9.60
N ASP A 22 -1.34 -12.83 10.36
CA ASP A 22 -0.01 -13.08 10.95
C ASP A 22 1.11 -13.21 9.92
N THR A 23 0.76 -13.40 8.64
CA THR A 23 1.69 -13.55 7.51
C THR A 23 2.12 -12.22 6.89
N VAL A 24 1.64 -11.07 7.39
CA VAL A 24 2.04 -9.76 6.87
C VAL A 24 3.45 -9.41 7.37
N ASP A 25 4.40 -9.31 6.44
CA ASP A 25 5.78 -8.89 6.71
C ASP A 25 6.00 -7.43 6.25
N PHE A 26 6.22 -6.53 7.21
CA PHE A 26 6.42 -5.11 6.91
C PHE A 26 7.76 -4.80 6.22
N ALA A 27 8.79 -5.62 6.44
CA ALA A 27 10.07 -5.43 5.77
C ALA A 27 9.93 -5.80 4.28
N GLU A 28 9.21 -6.90 3.99
CA GLU A 28 8.86 -7.26 2.62
C GLU A 28 7.98 -6.19 1.96
N LEU A 29 6.95 -5.68 2.65
CA LEU A 29 6.13 -4.57 2.13
C LEU A 29 6.94 -3.31 1.85
N ALA A 30 7.93 -3.00 2.69
CA ALA A 30 8.81 -1.86 2.49
C ALA A 30 9.73 -2.04 1.27
N ALA A 31 10.16 -3.26 0.98
CA ALA A 31 10.94 -3.59 -0.20
C ALA A 31 10.08 -3.52 -1.49
N GLU A 32 8.88 -4.10 -1.47
CA GLU A 32 7.92 -4.08 -2.59
C GLU A 32 7.43 -2.66 -2.93
N ALA A 33 7.15 -1.86 -1.90
CA ALA A 33 6.76 -0.45 -2.05
C ALA A 33 7.98 0.46 -2.28
N ASP A 34 8.92 0.05 -3.13
CA ASP A 34 10.09 0.88 -3.40
C ASP A 34 9.67 2.24 -3.96
N SER A 35 10.39 3.27 -3.50
CA SER A 35 10.10 4.64 -3.88
C SER A 35 8.69 5.12 -3.47
N ALA A 36 7.93 4.41 -2.64
CA ALA A 36 6.68 4.94 -2.10
C ALA A 36 6.95 6.14 -1.16
N SER A 37 6.16 7.20 -1.33
CA SER A 37 6.07 8.32 -0.40
C SER A 37 5.24 7.94 0.83
N GLY A 38 5.31 8.75 1.90
CA GLY A 38 4.46 8.51 3.07
C GLY A 38 2.96 8.65 2.78
N ALA A 39 2.59 9.46 1.77
CA ALA A 39 1.21 9.56 1.32
C ALA A 39 0.78 8.30 0.58
N ASP A 40 1.67 7.77 -0.28
CA ASP A 40 1.43 6.55 -1.06
C ASP A 40 1.25 5.38 -0.10
N ILE A 41 2.11 5.21 0.91
CA ILE A 41 1.97 4.14 1.92
C ILE A 41 0.64 4.22 2.67
N LYS A 42 0.19 5.42 3.01
CA LYS A 42 -1.12 5.60 3.64
C LYS A 42 -2.26 5.20 2.70
N ALA A 43 -2.16 5.55 1.41
CA ALA A 43 -3.11 5.13 0.38
C ALA A 43 -3.10 3.61 0.21
N ILE A 44 -1.93 2.98 0.16
CA ILE A 44 -1.76 1.52 0.10
C ILE A 44 -2.51 0.85 1.25
N CYS A 45 -2.32 1.30 2.50
CA CYS A 45 -3.02 0.73 3.66
C CYS A 45 -4.54 0.85 3.54
N THR A 46 -5.03 1.98 3.02
CA THR A 46 -6.47 2.22 2.84
C THR A 46 -7.06 1.30 1.77
N GLU A 47 -6.38 1.19 0.63
CA GLU A 47 -6.78 0.33 -0.48
C GLU A 47 -6.68 -1.16 -0.13
N ALA A 48 -5.67 -1.58 0.63
CA ALA A 48 -5.55 -2.95 1.13
C ALA A 48 -6.76 -3.36 1.98
N GLY A 49 -7.22 -2.47 2.86
CA GLY A 49 -8.47 -2.67 3.60
C GLY A 49 -9.69 -2.78 2.68
N MET A 50 -9.73 -2.00 1.60
CA MET A 50 -10.81 -2.05 0.62
C MET A 50 -10.81 -3.36 -0.20
N PHE A 51 -9.64 -3.91 -0.53
CA PHE A 51 -9.53 -5.23 -1.16
C PHE A 51 -10.07 -6.34 -0.25
N ALA A 52 -9.67 -6.35 1.02
CA ALA A 52 -10.21 -7.31 1.99
C ALA A 52 -11.74 -7.20 2.12
N ILE A 53 -12.28 -5.98 2.24
CA ILE A 53 -13.74 -5.74 2.31
C ILE A 53 -14.44 -6.22 1.04
N ARG A 54 -13.88 -5.96 -0.14
CA ARG A 54 -14.46 -6.38 -1.43
C ARG A 54 -14.55 -7.91 -1.55
N ASP A 55 -13.63 -8.62 -0.91
CA ASP A 55 -13.61 -10.08 -0.87
C ASP A 55 -14.40 -10.68 0.32
N ASP A 56 -15.24 -9.87 1.00
CA ASP A 56 -15.99 -10.26 2.19
C ASP A 56 -15.10 -10.81 3.34
N ARG A 57 -13.84 -10.35 3.40
CA ARG A 57 -12.86 -10.71 4.44
C ARG A 57 -12.82 -9.64 5.54
N THR A 58 -12.61 -10.08 6.77
CA THR A 58 -12.40 -9.18 7.92
C THR A 58 -10.92 -9.00 8.27
N GLU A 59 -10.03 -9.73 7.59
CA GLU A 59 -8.59 -9.75 7.81
C GLU A 59 -7.86 -9.37 6.52
N ILE A 60 -6.91 -8.45 6.63
CA ILE A 60 -6.07 -7.97 5.52
C ILE A 60 -4.84 -8.86 5.41
N GLN A 61 -4.58 -9.34 4.20
CA GLN A 61 -3.47 -10.22 3.87
C GLN A 61 -2.37 -9.46 3.12
N MET A 62 -1.18 -10.06 3.06
CA MET A 62 -0.04 -9.51 2.32
C MET A 62 -0.40 -9.12 0.87
N GLN A 63 -1.15 -9.99 0.18
CA GLN A 63 -1.58 -9.76 -1.20
C GLN A 63 -2.43 -8.50 -1.36
N ASP A 64 -3.20 -8.09 -0.35
CA ASP A 64 -4.05 -6.90 -0.42
C ASP A 64 -3.20 -5.62 -0.51
N PHE A 65 -2.07 -5.58 0.19
CA PHE A 65 -1.12 -4.48 0.12
C PHE A 65 -0.39 -4.45 -1.23
N VAL A 66 0.00 -5.61 -1.75
CA VAL A 66 0.63 -5.70 -3.08
C VAL A 66 -0.33 -5.21 -4.17
N ASN A 67 -1.57 -5.70 -4.17
CA ASN A 67 -2.61 -5.27 -5.10
C ASN A 67 -2.91 -3.76 -4.98
N ALA A 68 -2.92 -3.24 -3.75
CA ALA A 68 -3.09 -1.81 -3.50
C ALA A 68 -1.95 -0.97 -4.07
N TRP A 69 -0.71 -1.45 -3.97
CA TRP A 69 0.42 -0.75 -4.54
C TRP A 69 0.39 -0.73 -6.06
N GLU A 70 0.13 -1.88 -6.69
CA GLU A 70 -0.03 -1.98 -8.15
C GLU A 70 -1.13 -1.04 -8.67
N LYS A 71 -2.27 -0.99 -7.97
CA LYS A 71 -3.37 -0.08 -8.32
C LYS A 71 -2.94 1.39 -8.28
N ILE A 72 -2.24 1.81 -7.22
CA ILE A 72 -1.80 3.20 -7.05
C ILE A 72 -0.80 3.59 -8.14
N GLN A 73 0.15 2.71 -8.48
CA GLN A 73 1.10 2.98 -9.56
C GLN A 73 0.39 3.16 -10.90
N ALA A 74 -0.60 2.32 -11.21
CA ALA A 74 -1.39 2.46 -12.43
C ALA A 74 -2.16 3.79 -12.47
N GLU A 75 -2.75 4.22 -11.35
CA GLU A 75 -3.44 5.52 -11.26
C GLU A 75 -2.47 6.71 -11.42
N GLU A 76 -1.26 6.63 -10.85
CA GLU A 76 -0.24 7.67 -11.03
C GLU A 76 0.23 7.79 -12.49
N GLU A 77 0.42 6.66 -13.16
CA GLU A 77 0.76 6.61 -14.59
C GLU A 77 -0.35 7.22 -15.45
N ASP A 78 -1.60 6.83 -15.22
CA ASP A 78 -2.77 7.36 -15.94
C ASP A 78 -2.92 8.89 -15.75
N ASP A 79 -2.69 9.38 -14.53
CA ASP A 79 -2.71 10.81 -14.22
C ASP A 79 -1.54 11.57 -14.89
N GLU A 80 -0.35 10.98 -14.97
CA GLU A 80 0.80 11.57 -15.66
C GLU A 80 0.55 11.67 -17.18
N VAL A 81 -0.01 10.60 -17.77
CA VAL A 81 -0.46 10.58 -19.16
C VAL A 81 -1.45 11.73 -19.39
N SER A 82 -2.51 11.82 -18.59
CA SER A 82 -3.53 12.88 -18.69
C SER A 82 -2.93 14.29 -18.63
N ARG A 83 -2.02 14.53 -17.68
CA ARG A 83 -1.33 15.83 -17.51
C ARG A 83 -0.41 16.19 -18.67
N THR A 84 0.17 15.20 -19.35
CA THR A 84 1.08 15.42 -20.48
C THR A 84 0.35 15.81 -21.77
N PHE A 85 -0.92 15.41 -21.89
CA PHE A 85 -1.76 15.70 -23.06
C PHE A 85 -2.74 16.89 -22.87
N ALA A 86 -2.73 17.53 -21.70
CA ALA A 86 -3.51 18.74 -21.37
C ALA A 86 -2.72 20.02 -21.67
#